data_AF-A0A7C8EKU4-F1
#
_entry.id   AF-A0A7C8EKU4-F1
#
_cell.length_a   1.000
_cell.length_b   1.000
_cell.length_c   1.000
_cell.angle_alpha   90.00
_cell.angle_beta   90.00
_cell.angle_gamma   90.00
#
_symmetry.space_group_name_H-M   'P 1'
#
loop_
_entity.id
_entity.type
_entity.pdbx_description
1 polymer ?
#
loop_
_entity_poly.entity_id
_entity_poly.type
_entity_poly.pdbx_seq_one_letter_code
_entity_poly.pdbx_strand_id
1 'polypeptide(L)'
;MNRWQKIAWYNVFVIIFTFILTGLCVGVLTIKHGMPKALSGLGMLGMLGLLGLSGFIFKKKKHNVEFDERDRLIFYRSIQITFAIFWPLFTAACMIPWFIIGPNNLIPINVLPLMLVAIAISLIAAQSIAVLVQYGRGEKDGQ
;
A
#
# COMPACT_ATOMS: atom_id res chain seq x y z
N MET A 1 -11.36 -10.20 -16.19
CA MET A 1 -10.53 -9.29 -15.38
C MET A 1 -9.50 -8.59 -16.24
N ASN A 2 -9.59 -7.27 -16.31
CA ASN A 2 -8.62 -6.41 -16.99
C ASN A 2 -7.23 -6.49 -16.32
N ARG A 3 -6.16 -6.15 -17.04
CA ARG A 3 -4.78 -6.13 -16.53
C ARG A 3 -4.64 -5.29 -15.27
N TRP A 4 -5.25 -4.10 -15.27
CA TRP A 4 -5.24 -3.18 -14.12
C TRP A 4 -5.91 -3.78 -12.87
N GLN A 5 -7.00 -4.53 -13.05
CA GLN A 5 -7.63 -5.26 -11.94
C GLN A 5 -6.72 -6.38 -11.40
N LYS A 6 -5.99 -7.10 -12.28
CA LYS A 6 -5.05 -8.16 -11.84
C LYS A 6 -3.89 -7.58 -11.02
N ILE A 7 -3.33 -6.46 -11.47
CA ILE A 7 -2.27 -5.74 -10.74
C ILE A 7 -2.80 -5.25 -9.39
N ALA A 8 -3.99 -4.64 -9.36
CA ALA A 8 -4.60 -4.16 -8.12
C ALA A 8 -4.87 -5.29 -7.13
N TRP A 9 -5.43 -6.42 -7.59
CA TRP A 9 -5.62 -7.62 -6.76
C TRP A 9 -4.31 -8.18 -6.24
N TYR A 10 -3.28 -8.27 -7.08
CA TYR A 10 -1.95 -8.71 -6.68
C TYR A 10 -1.38 -7.82 -5.56
N ASN A 11 -1.44 -6.50 -5.72
CA ASN A 11 -0.93 -5.55 -4.72
C ASN A 11 -1.68 -5.69 -3.39
N VAL A 12 -3.01 -5.76 -3.43
CA VAL A 12 -3.83 -5.95 -2.22
C VAL A 12 -3.49 -7.26 -1.54
N PHE A 13 -3.37 -8.35 -2.30
CA PHE A 13 -3.01 -9.66 -1.77
C PHE A 13 -1.63 -9.65 -1.10
N VAL A 14 -0.62 -9.09 -1.76
CA VAL A 14 0.75 -8.97 -1.22
C VAL A 14 0.76 -8.17 0.07
N ILE A 15 0.04 -7.04 0.11
CA ILE A 15 -0.04 -6.17 1.29
C ILE A 15 -0.68 -6.94 2.46
N ILE A 16 -1.87 -7.52 2.24
CA ILE A 16 -2.60 -8.26 3.29
C ILE A 16 -1.77 -9.44 3.79
N PHE A 17 -1.24 -10.24 2.87
CA PHE A 17 -0.42 -11.39 3.21
C PHE A 17 0.82 -11.00 4.03
N THR A 18 1.50 -9.92 3.64
CA THR A 18 2.68 -9.43 4.36
C THR A 18 2.32 -8.95 5.76
N PHE A 19 1.22 -8.22 5.93
CA PHE A 19 0.78 -7.75 7.25
C PHE A 19 0.37 -8.90 8.17
N ILE A 20 -0.34 -9.91 7.65
CA ILE A 20 -0.71 -11.11 8.42
C ILE A 20 0.56 -11.84 8.87
N LEU A 21 1.49 -12.08 7.95
CA LEU A 21 2.71 -12.83 8.25
C LEU A 21 3.59 -12.07 9.24
N THR A 22 3.73 -10.76 9.07
CA THR A 22 4.44 -9.88 10.02
C THR A 22 3.78 -9.91 11.40
N GLY A 23 2.45 -9.79 11.47
CA GLY A 23 1.70 -9.83 12.73
C GLY A 23 1.83 -11.16 13.46
N LEU A 24 1.77 -12.28 12.73
CA LEU A 24 1.99 -13.62 13.29
C LEU A 24 3.41 -13.78 13.83
N CYS A 25 4.42 -13.38 13.06
CA CYS A 25 5.81 -13.45 13.50
C CYS A 25 6.06 -12.62 14.76
N VAL A 26 5.61 -11.35 14.77
CA VAL A 26 5.74 -10.48 15.95
C VAL A 26 4.97 -11.05 17.13
N GLY A 27 3.74 -11.54 16.94
CA GLY A 27 2.92 -12.13 18.00
C GLY A 27 3.57 -13.35 18.66
N VAL A 28 4.04 -14.31 17.85
CA VAL A 28 4.72 -15.52 18.34
C VAL A 28 6.02 -15.17 19.04
N LEU A 29 6.81 -14.24 18.49
CA LEU A 29 8.06 -13.81 19.12
C LEU A 29 7.83 -13.05 20.42
N THR A 30 6.75 -12.28 20.52
CA THR A 30 6.38 -11.57 21.74
C THR A 30 6.08 -12.55 22.87
N ILE A 31 5.33 -13.62 22.57
CA ILE A 31 5.01 -14.67 23.55
C ILE A 31 6.27 -15.43 23.99
N LYS A 32 7.19 -15.73 23.07
CA LYS A 32 8.37 -16.56 23.38
C LYS A 32 9.57 -15.80 23.96
N HIS A 33 9.83 -14.58 23.51
CA HIS A 33 11.09 -13.86 23.77
C HIS A 33 10.88 -12.49 24.42
N GLY A 34 9.64 -11.99 24.49
CA GLY A 34 9.33 -10.65 24.97
C GLY A 34 9.84 -9.52 24.05
N MET A 35 9.49 -8.29 24.38
CA MET A 35 10.08 -7.10 23.75
C MET A 35 11.46 -6.80 24.39
N PRO A 36 12.46 -6.34 23.63
CA PRO A 36 12.39 -5.84 22.25
C PRO A 36 12.69 -6.88 21.16
N LYS A 37 13.11 -8.11 21.51
CA LYS A 37 13.52 -9.13 20.53
C LYS A 37 12.41 -9.48 19.53
N ALA A 38 11.15 -9.36 19.94
CA ALA A 38 9.99 -9.56 19.08
C ALA A 38 9.90 -8.61 17.86
N LEU A 39 10.55 -7.44 17.91
CA LEU A 39 10.57 -6.49 16.79
C LEU A 39 11.35 -7.01 15.58
N SER A 40 12.18 -8.05 15.75
CA SER A 40 12.81 -8.75 14.62
C SER A 40 11.78 -9.33 13.63
N GLY A 41 10.55 -9.60 14.08
CA GLY A 41 9.44 -10.00 13.22
C GLY A 41 9.04 -8.96 12.16
N LEU A 42 9.39 -7.68 12.35
CA LEU A 42 9.19 -6.63 11.35
C LEU A 42 10.03 -6.85 10.07
N GLY A 43 11.06 -7.71 10.12
CA GLY A 43 11.83 -8.09 8.93
C GLY A 43 10.96 -8.67 7.80
N MET A 44 9.80 -9.23 8.14
CA MET A 44 8.83 -9.75 7.17
C MET A 44 8.20 -8.66 6.29
N LEU A 45 8.26 -7.39 6.70
CA LEU A 45 7.88 -6.25 5.84
C LEU A 45 8.72 -6.16 4.55
N GLY A 46 9.90 -6.81 4.50
CA GLY A 46 10.69 -6.93 3.28
C GLY A 46 9.92 -7.55 2.10
N MET A 47 8.89 -8.37 2.37
CA MET A 47 8.02 -8.93 1.33
C MET A 47 7.24 -7.87 0.55
N LEU A 48 7.09 -6.65 1.07
CA LEU A 48 6.50 -5.53 0.33
C LEU A 48 7.33 -5.14 -0.90
N GLY A 49 8.61 -5.53 -0.97
CA GLY A 49 9.41 -5.40 -2.19
C GLY A 49 8.79 -6.10 -3.41
N LEU A 50 7.94 -7.11 -3.20
CA LEU A 50 7.20 -7.80 -4.26
C LEU A 50 6.22 -6.87 -5.00
N LEU A 51 5.78 -5.77 -4.39
CA LEU A 51 4.92 -4.78 -5.07
C LEU A 51 5.58 -4.20 -6.33
N GLY A 52 6.91 -4.04 -6.32
CA GLY A 52 7.68 -3.58 -7.47
C GLY A 52 7.72 -4.57 -8.65
N LEU A 53 7.44 -5.86 -8.41
CA LEU A 53 7.46 -6.90 -9.43
C LEU A 53 6.17 -6.97 -10.24
N SER A 54 5.11 -6.29 -9.81
CA SER A 54 3.79 -6.29 -10.47
C SER A 54 3.87 -5.95 -11.96
N GLY A 55 4.70 -4.97 -12.35
CA GLY A 55 4.92 -4.57 -13.74
C GLY A 55 5.63 -5.63 -14.59
N PHE A 56 6.49 -6.46 -13.98
CA PHE A 56 7.20 -7.55 -14.65
C PHE A 56 6.34 -8.81 -14.78
N ILE A 57 5.53 -9.12 -13.77
CA ILE A 57 4.63 -10.29 -13.76
C ILE A 57 3.49 -10.08 -14.76
N PHE A 58 2.88 -8.90 -14.76
CA PHE A 58 1.75 -8.58 -15.65
C PHE A 58 2.23 -7.77 -16.86
N LYS A 59 3.12 -8.35 -17.67
CA LYS A 59 3.62 -7.73 -18.91
C LYS A 59 2.48 -7.43 -19.89
N LYS A 60 2.68 -6.35 -20.65
CA LYS A 60 1.76 -5.90 -21.69
C LYS A 60 1.81 -6.87 -22.88
N LYS A 61 0.64 -7.31 -23.36
CA LYS A 61 0.57 -8.07 -24.63
C LYS A 61 0.69 -7.10 -25.80
N LYS A 62 1.61 -7.37 -26.72
CA LYS A 62 2.03 -6.49 -27.84
C LYS A 62 0.92 -6.15 -28.85
N HIS A 63 -0.20 -6.89 -28.85
CA HIS A 63 -1.28 -6.75 -29.84
C HIS A 63 -2.68 -6.44 -29.27
N ASN A 64 -2.80 -6.13 -27.98
CA ASN A 64 -4.08 -5.68 -27.44
C ASN A 64 -4.17 -4.15 -27.46
N VAL A 65 -5.38 -3.63 -27.77
CA VAL A 65 -5.71 -2.20 -27.64
C VAL A 65 -5.26 -1.72 -26.27
N GLU A 66 -4.48 -0.64 -26.30
CA GLU A 66 -3.54 -0.30 -25.24
C GLU A 66 -4.23 0.35 -24.02
N PHE A 67 -5.33 1.05 -24.29
CA PHE A 67 -6.18 1.74 -23.35
C PHE A 67 -7.56 1.91 -23.98
N ASP A 68 -8.59 1.36 -23.32
CA ASP A 68 -9.96 1.82 -23.52
C ASP A 68 -10.08 3.20 -22.84
N GLU A 69 -10.90 4.12 -23.38
CA GLU A 69 -11.14 5.44 -22.79
C GLU A 69 -11.61 5.33 -21.34
N ARG A 70 -12.37 4.26 -21.05
CA ARG A 70 -12.81 3.90 -19.71
C ARG A 70 -11.65 3.59 -18.76
N ASP A 71 -10.65 2.83 -19.20
CA ASP A 71 -9.49 2.46 -18.37
C ASP A 71 -8.68 3.70 -18.00
N ARG A 72 -8.58 4.64 -18.93
CA ARG A 72 -7.89 5.92 -18.72
C ARG A 72 -8.64 6.78 -17.69
N LEU A 73 -9.96 6.85 -17.78
CA LEU A 73 -10.78 7.56 -16.79
C LEU A 73 -10.65 6.95 -15.39
N ILE A 74 -10.68 5.62 -15.28
CA ILE A 74 -10.51 4.91 -14.00
C ILE A 74 -9.13 5.20 -13.41
N PHE A 75 -8.08 5.19 -14.24
CA PHE A 75 -6.73 5.49 -13.80
C PHE A 75 -6.63 6.91 -13.24
N TYR A 76 -7.12 7.93 -13.94
CA TYR A 76 -7.08 9.31 -13.42
C TYR A 76 -7.88 9.50 -12.14
N ARG A 77 -9.09 8.93 -12.07
CA ARG A 77 -9.89 8.97 -10.84
C ARG A 77 -9.18 8.28 -9.68
N SER A 78 -8.51 7.16 -9.94
CA SER A 78 -7.72 6.45 -8.91
C SER A 78 -6.57 7.32 -8.39
N ILE A 79 -5.90 8.08 -9.26
CA ILE A 79 -4.85 9.03 -8.86
C ILE A 79 -5.44 10.16 -8.02
N GLN A 80 -6.56 10.76 -8.43
CA GLN A 80 -7.21 11.83 -7.67
C GLN A 80 -7.60 11.39 -6.27
N ILE A 81 -8.19 10.20 -6.13
CA ILE A 81 -8.54 9.62 -4.82
C ILE A 81 -7.26 9.39 -3.99
N THR A 82 -6.22 8.84 -4.60
CA THR A 82 -4.95 8.58 -3.91
C THR A 82 -4.28 9.87 -3.44
N PHE A 83 -4.33 10.93 -4.25
CA PHE A 83 -3.82 12.25 -3.89
C PHE A 83 -4.63 12.91 -2.77
N ALA A 84 -5.96 12.75 -2.79
CA ALA A 84 -6.83 13.22 -1.71
C ALA A 84 -6.54 12.50 -0.38
N ILE A 85 -6.14 11.22 -0.43
CA ILE A 85 -5.73 10.43 0.75
C ILE A 85 -4.29 10.76 1.19
N PHE A 86 -3.42 11.12 0.26
CA PHE A 86 -2.02 11.44 0.54
C PHE A 86 -1.86 12.61 1.50
N TRP A 87 -2.54 13.74 1.25
CA TRP A 87 -2.40 14.93 2.08
C TRP A 87 -2.71 14.69 3.56
N PRO A 88 -3.88 14.15 3.94
CA PRO A 88 -4.17 13.92 5.35
C PRO A 88 -3.22 12.90 5.98
N LEU A 89 -2.81 11.84 5.25
CA LEU A 89 -1.82 10.87 5.75
C LEU A 89 -0.45 11.50 5.98
N PHE A 90 0.03 12.31 5.04
CA PHE A 90 1.32 12.99 5.15
C PHE A 90 1.31 14.01 6.29
N THR A 91 0.26 14.84 6.37
CA THR A 91 0.08 15.77 7.47
C THR A 91 0.01 15.05 8.81
N ALA A 92 -0.73 13.94 8.92
CA ALA A 92 -0.78 13.14 10.13
C ALA A 92 0.59 12.55 10.50
N ALA A 93 1.34 12.02 9.53
CA ALA A 93 2.68 11.48 9.76
C ALA A 93 3.66 12.53 10.29
N CYS A 94 3.54 13.80 9.87
CA CYS A 94 4.36 14.89 10.39
C CYS A 94 3.87 15.42 11.74
N MET A 95 2.55 15.60 11.91
CA MET A 95 1.98 16.25 13.09
C MET A 95 1.91 15.32 14.29
N ILE A 96 1.65 14.02 14.11
CA ILE A 96 1.51 13.06 15.22
C ILE A 96 2.80 12.97 16.07
N PRO A 97 4.01 12.78 15.48
CA PRO A 97 5.24 12.77 16.26
C PRO A 97 5.48 14.11 16.97
N TRP A 98 5.14 15.23 16.32
CA TRP A 98 5.28 16.55 16.91
C TRP A 98 4.38 16.74 18.15
N PHE A 99 3.12 16.29 18.10
CA PHE A 99 2.21 16.35 19.24
C PHE A 99 2.58 15.39 20.38
N ILE A 100 3.08 14.19 20.06
CA ILE A 100 3.38 13.17 21.09
C ILE A 100 4.73 13.43 21.77
N ILE A 101 5.75 13.75 20.98
CA ILE A 101 7.13 13.88 21.47
C ILE A 101 7.38 15.33 21.90
N GLY A 102 6.72 16.31 21.30
CA GLY A 102 6.90 17.72 21.59
C GLY A 102 8.07 18.35 20.80
N PRO A 103 8.10 19.70 20.70
CA PRO A 103 8.98 20.42 19.77
C PRO A 103 10.48 20.36 20.11
N ASN A 104 10.84 20.10 21.37
CA ASN A 104 12.22 20.16 21.85
C ASN A 104 12.92 18.80 21.91
N ASN A 105 12.21 17.73 21.57
CA ASN A 105 12.72 16.38 21.66
C ASN A 105 13.24 15.87 20.31
N LEU A 106 14.25 15.00 20.37
CA LEU A 106 14.90 14.46 19.18
C LEU A 106 14.13 13.23 18.66
N ILE A 107 13.86 13.21 17.36
CA ILE A 107 13.28 12.06 16.68
C ILE A 107 14.41 11.21 16.07
N PRO A 108 14.46 9.89 16.32
CA PRO A 108 15.46 9.04 15.71
C PRO A 108 15.34 9.07 14.18
N ILE A 109 16.47 9.21 13.49
CA ILE A 109 16.51 9.39 12.02
C ILE A 109 15.83 8.26 11.24
N ASN A 110 15.82 7.04 11.80
CA ASN A 110 15.19 5.85 11.22
C ASN A 110 13.65 5.97 11.09
N VAL A 111 13.02 6.91 11.81
CA VAL A 111 11.58 7.15 11.73
C VAL A 111 11.21 7.78 10.38
N LEU A 112 12.08 8.60 9.79
CA LEU A 112 11.81 9.28 8.51
C LEU A 112 11.61 8.27 7.35
N PRO A 113 12.54 7.33 7.08
CA PRO A 113 12.30 6.27 6.10
C PRO A 113 11.06 5.43 6.40
N LEU A 114 10.80 5.13 7.68
CA LEU A 114 9.67 4.30 8.08
C LEU A 114 8.32 5.00 7.82
N MET A 115 8.23 6.30 8.07
CA MET A 115 7.07 7.11 7.71
C MET A 115 6.84 7.12 6.21
N LEU A 116 7.90 7.31 5.41
CA LEU A 116 7.80 7.31 3.95
C LEU A 116 7.30 5.97 3.42
N VAL A 117 7.85 4.87 3.93
CA VAL A 117 7.42 3.51 3.56
C VAL A 117 5.97 3.27 3.96
N ALA A 118 5.57 3.64 5.18
CA ALA A 118 4.20 3.49 5.66
C ALA A 118 3.19 4.27 4.79
N ILE A 119 3.50 5.51 4.43
CA ILE A 119 2.67 6.32 3.52
C ILE A 119 2.62 5.66 2.15
N ALA A 120 3.76 5.26 1.58
CA ALA A 120 3.82 4.65 0.25
C ALA A 120 2.95 3.39 0.15
N ILE A 121 3.03 2.48 1.14
CA ILE A 121 2.19 1.27 1.18
C ILE A 121 0.71 1.64 1.26
N SER A 122 0.36 2.62 2.10
CA SER A 122 -1.02 3.08 2.26
C SER A 122 -1.59 3.65 0.97
N LEU A 123 -0.78 4.41 0.21
CA LEU A 123 -1.17 4.93 -1.10
C LEU A 123 -1.33 3.82 -2.14
N ILE A 124 -0.41 2.86 -2.19
CA ILE A 124 -0.50 1.72 -3.11
C ILE A 124 -1.77 0.90 -2.81
N ALA A 125 -2.09 0.68 -1.53
CA ALA A 125 -3.31 0.03 -1.11
C ALA A 125 -4.54 0.83 -1.53
N ALA A 126 -4.58 2.14 -1.22
CA ALA A 126 -5.68 3.03 -1.56
C ALA A 126 -5.93 3.08 -3.08
N GLN A 127 -4.87 3.21 -3.88
CA GLN A 127 -4.97 3.22 -5.33
C GLN A 127 -5.49 1.87 -5.86
N SER A 128 -4.97 0.76 -5.35
CA SER A 128 -5.38 -0.58 -5.77
C SER A 128 -6.85 -0.84 -5.43
N ILE A 129 -7.30 -0.44 -4.23
CA ILE A 129 -8.70 -0.52 -3.82
C ILE A 129 -9.57 0.40 -4.70
N ALA A 130 -9.15 1.64 -4.94
CA ALA A 130 -9.89 2.58 -5.78
C ALA A 130 -10.09 2.05 -7.21
N VAL A 131 -9.05 1.42 -7.78
CA VAL A 131 -9.15 0.72 -9.07
C VAL A 131 -10.19 -0.40 -8.99
N LEU A 132 -10.10 -1.30 -8.01
CA LEU A 132 -11.04 -2.43 -7.88
C LEU A 132 -12.49 -1.97 -7.71
N VAL A 133 -12.75 -0.96 -6.87
CA VAL A 133 -14.09 -0.42 -6.64
C VAL A 133 -14.66 0.22 -7.92
N GLN A 134 -13.86 0.99 -8.66
CA GLN A 134 -14.33 1.64 -9.88
C GLN A 134 -14.62 0.65 -11.01
N TYR A 135 -13.82 -0.40 -11.15
CA TYR A 135 -14.16 -1.48 -12.08
C TYR A 135 -15.40 -2.25 -11.65
N GLY A 136 -15.56 -2.57 -10.35
CA GLY A 136 -16.72 -3.31 -9.85
C GLY A 136 -18.04 -2.52 -9.90
N ARG A 137 -18.01 -1.19 -9.84
CA ARG A 137 -19.20 -0.34 -10.01
C ARG A 137 -19.68 -0.28 -11.45
N GLY A 138 -18.77 -0.06 -12.41
CA GLY A 138 -19.18 0.03 -13.82
C GLY A 138 -19.55 -1.31 -14.47
N GLU A 139 -19.48 -2.44 -13.75
CA GLU A 139 -20.05 -3.72 -14.18
C GLU A 139 -21.51 -3.86 -13.75
N LYS A 140 -21.93 -3.12 -12.70
CA LYS A 140 -23.32 -3.06 -12.21
C LYS A 140 -24.18 -2.03 -12.94
N ASP A 141 -23.58 -0.94 -13.41
CA ASP A 141 -24.30 0.13 -14.14
C ASP A 141 -24.53 -0.21 -15.64
N GLY A 142 -24.05 -1.37 -16.10
CA GLY A 142 -24.14 -1.83 -17.50
C GLY A 142 -25.03 -3.06 -17.72
N GLN A 143 -25.81 -3.45 -16.71
CA GLN A 143 -26.94 -4.39 -16.81
C GLN A 143 -28.25 -3.62 -16.65
#